data_AF-A0A3M2BPD5-F1
#
_entry.id   AF-A0A3M2BPD5-F1
#
_cell.length_a   1.000
_cell.length_b   1.000
_cell.length_c   1.000
_cell.angle_alpha   90.00
_cell.angle_beta   90.00
_cell.angle_gamma   90.00
#
_symmetry.space_group_name_H-M   'P 1'
#
loop_
_entity.id
_entity.type
_entity.pdbx_description
1 polymer ?
#
loop_
_entity_poly.entity_id
_entity_poly.type
_entity_poly.pdbx_seq_one_letter_code
_entity_poly.pdbx_strand_id
1 'polypeptide(L)'
;MKLSELVSSDAIVTDLKSRERDDVVGELVDVLLASSGFDKSLREQLIAKVLEREKMSSTGFGRGVAVPHVKHPSVDRLVAAVGLSRDGVDFNALDKQPVYSIFLLLSPEDRPEEHLQAMETIFKNLRKDTFRRFLRQASTPEEAMTLLREADDQLLTG
;
A
#
# COMPACT_ATOMS: atom_id res chain seq x y z
N MET A 1 0.11 -11.06 12.65
CA MET A 1 0.90 -10.72 11.45
C MET A 1 1.58 -9.39 11.70
N LYS A 2 2.86 -9.26 11.34
CA LYS A 2 3.59 -7.99 11.42
C LYS A 2 3.43 -7.21 10.12
N LEU A 3 3.32 -5.89 10.19
CA LEU A 3 3.25 -4.98 9.04
C LEU A 3 4.55 -5.05 8.23
N SER A 4 5.70 -5.13 8.89
CA SER A 4 7.02 -5.27 8.24
C SER A 4 7.22 -6.60 7.52
N GLU A 5 6.41 -7.63 7.82
CA GLU A 5 6.44 -8.91 7.08
C GLU A 5 5.62 -8.85 5.78
N LEU A 6 4.74 -7.86 5.62
CA LEU A 6 3.91 -7.70 4.43
C LEU A 6 4.63 -6.99 3.28
N VAL A 7 5.57 -6.11 3.62
CA VAL A 7 6.21 -5.19 2.69
C VAL A 7 7.67 -5.57 2.54
N SER A 8 8.10 -5.90 1.32
CA SER A 8 9.54 -6.01 1.03
C SER A 8 10.17 -4.62 1.01
N SER A 9 11.45 -4.49 1.42
CA SER A 9 12.18 -3.23 1.25
C SER A 9 12.23 -2.78 -0.20
N ASP A 10 12.30 -3.74 -1.12
CA ASP A 10 12.31 -3.51 -2.56
C ASP A 10 10.91 -3.15 -3.10
N ALA A 11 9.88 -3.23 -2.26
CA ALA A 11 8.50 -2.85 -2.56
C ALA A 11 8.14 -1.44 -2.03
N ILE A 12 9.14 -0.63 -1.68
CA ILE A 12 8.95 0.73 -1.15
C ILE A 12 9.44 1.77 -2.17
N VAL A 13 8.55 2.69 -2.55
CA VAL A 13 8.84 3.84 -3.40
C VAL A 13 8.65 5.10 -2.57
N THR A 14 9.73 5.83 -2.28
CA THR A 14 9.66 7.05 -1.44
C THR A 14 9.41 8.34 -2.22
N ASP A 15 9.33 8.24 -3.55
CA ASP A 15 9.09 9.38 -4.44
C ASP A 15 8.28 8.94 -5.68
N LEU A 16 6.98 8.73 -5.47
CA LEU A 16 6.02 8.46 -6.53
C LEU A 16 6.00 9.62 -7.53
N LYS A 17 6.01 9.29 -8.83
CA LYS A 17 6.15 10.28 -9.90
C LYS A 17 4.82 10.81 -10.38
N SER A 18 3.78 9.99 -10.41
CA SER A 18 2.44 10.42 -10.78
C SER A 18 1.67 10.99 -9.60
N ARG A 19 0.68 11.81 -9.94
CA ARG A 19 -0.30 12.41 -9.03
C ARG A 19 -1.72 11.93 -9.34
N GLU A 20 -1.86 11.10 -10.37
CA GLU A 20 -3.11 10.48 -10.79
C GLU A 20 -3.20 9.08 -10.23
N ARG A 21 -4.34 8.73 -9.63
CA ARG A 21 -4.58 7.44 -8.97
C ARG A 21 -4.16 6.25 -9.83
N ASP A 22 -4.59 6.24 -11.09
CA ASP A 22 -4.47 5.07 -11.96
C ASP A 22 -3.01 4.81 -12.35
N ASP A 23 -2.24 5.86 -12.59
CA ASP A 23 -0.81 5.77 -12.85
C ASP A 23 -0.02 5.36 -11.60
N VAL A 24 -0.37 5.90 -10.43
CA VAL A 24 0.24 5.50 -9.15
C VAL A 24 0.00 4.02 -8.85
N VAL A 25 -1.20 3.50 -9.16
CA VAL A 25 -1.46 2.05 -9.09
C VAL A 25 -0.53 1.28 -10.03
N GLY A 26 -0.30 1.77 -11.25
CA GLY A 26 0.67 1.20 -12.18
C GLY A 26 2.09 1.15 -11.63
N GLU A 27 2.59 2.27 -11.11
CA GLU A 27 3.92 2.37 -10.47
C GLU A 27 4.07 1.35 -9.34
N LEU A 28 3.05 1.21 -8.48
CA LEU A 28 3.09 0.29 -7.34
C LEU A 28 3.00 -1.19 -7.77
N VAL A 29 2.21 -1.51 -8.79
CA VAL A 29 2.16 -2.87 -9.34
C VAL A 29 3.53 -3.25 -9.94
N ASP A 30 4.18 -2.33 -10.66
CA ASP A 30 5.49 -2.57 -11.28
C ASP A 30 6.55 -2.93 -10.23
N VAL A 31 6.64 -2.16 -9.16
CA VAL A 31 7.59 -2.41 -8.07
C VAL A 31 7.23 -3.67 -7.28
N LEU A 32 5.95 -3.92 -7.05
CA LEU A 32 5.49 -5.12 -6.35
C LEU A 32 5.78 -6.40 -7.16
N LEU A 33 5.60 -6.40 -8.48
CA LEU A 33 5.97 -7.52 -9.34
C LEU A 33 7.49 -7.73 -9.37
N ALA A 34 8.27 -6.65 -9.45
CA ALA A 34 9.74 -6.72 -9.44
C ALA A 34 10.30 -7.32 -8.13
N SER A 35 9.69 -7.00 -6.99
CA SER A 35 10.14 -7.44 -5.66
C SER A 35 9.59 -8.80 -5.23
N SER A 36 8.43 -9.23 -5.77
CA SER A 36 7.78 -10.49 -5.40
C SER A 36 8.19 -11.69 -6.27
N GLY A 37 8.82 -11.48 -7.43
CA GLY A 37 9.12 -12.59 -8.33
C GLY A 37 7.89 -13.23 -9.00
N PHE A 38 6.73 -12.59 -8.91
CA PHE A 38 5.57 -12.94 -9.73
C PHE A 38 5.82 -12.65 -11.21
N ASP A 39 5.07 -13.32 -12.08
CA ASP A 39 5.19 -13.11 -13.52
C ASP A 39 4.80 -11.67 -13.89
N LYS A 40 5.70 -10.98 -14.60
CA LYS A 40 5.48 -9.61 -15.09
C LYS A 40 4.31 -9.52 -16.07
N SER A 41 3.93 -10.62 -16.71
CA SER A 41 2.75 -10.69 -17.58
C SER A 41 1.43 -10.40 -16.83
N LEU A 42 1.41 -10.48 -15.50
CA LEU A 42 0.26 -10.18 -14.66
C LEU A 42 -0.03 -8.68 -14.53
N ARG A 43 0.91 -7.80 -14.92
CA ARG A 43 0.84 -6.35 -14.72
C ARG A 43 -0.52 -5.75 -15.10
N GLU A 44 -0.92 -5.90 -16.36
CA GLU A 44 -2.15 -5.28 -16.87
C GLU A 44 -3.40 -5.83 -16.16
N GLN A 45 -3.42 -7.14 -15.87
CA GLN A 45 -4.53 -7.79 -15.18
C GLN A 45 -4.67 -7.28 -13.74
N LEU A 46 -3.54 -7.12 -13.03
CA LEU A 46 -3.51 -6.61 -11.66
C LEU A 46 -3.93 -5.15 -11.60
N ILE A 47 -3.40 -4.29 -12.47
CA ILE A 47 -3.82 -2.89 -12.57
C ILE A 47 -5.32 -2.82 -12.84
N ALA A 48 -5.82 -3.51 -13.86
CA ALA A 48 -7.23 -3.49 -14.21
C ALA A 48 -8.12 -3.90 -13.02
N LYS A 49 -7.75 -4.97 -12.29
CA LYS A 49 -8.51 -5.46 -11.13
C LYS A 49 -8.50 -4.47 -9.96
N VAL A 50 -7.35 -3.83 -9.69
CA VAL A 50 -7.24 -2.79 -8.65
C VAL A 50 -8.10 -1.58 -9.01
N LEU A 51 -8.06 -1.13 -10.26
CA LEU A 51 -8.87 0.02 -10.71
C LEU A 51 -10.37 -0.30 -10.74
N GLU A 52 -10.76 -1.51 -11.10
CA GLU A 52 -12.15 -1.97 -10.98
C GLU A 52 -12.61 -1.91 -9.51
N ARG A 53 -11.76 -2.35 -8.58
CA ARG A 53 -12.03 -2.23 -7.14
C ARG A 53 -12.17 -0.78 -6.67
N GLU A 54 -11.29 0.11 -7.13
CA GLU A 54 -11.35 1.55 -6.79
C GLU A 54 -12.59 2.24 -7.35
N LYS A 55 -13.09 1.82 -8.52
CA LYS A 55 -14.31 2.37 -9.13
C LYS A 55 -15.57 2.07 -8.31
N MET A 56 -15.61 0.94 -7.60
CA MET A 56 -16.75 0.61 -6.72
C MET A 56 -16.83 1.55 -5.52
N SER A 57 -15.69 1.83 -4.89
CA SER A 57 -15.58 2.76 -3.77
C SER A 57 -14.10 3.04 -3.52
N SER A 58 -13.74 4.32 -3.36
CA SER A 58 -12.36 4.72 -3.08
C SER A 58 -11.82 4.02 -1.84
N THR A 59 -10.59 3.54 -1.92
CA THR A 59 -9.83 3.06 -0.76
C THR A 59 -9.00 4.15 -0.10
N GLY A 60 -9.14 5.40 -0.55
CA GLY A 60 -8.66 6.59 0.14
C GLY A 60 -9.40 6.77 1.46
N PHE A 61 -8.82 6.27 2.54
CA PHE A 61 -9.39 6.28 3.89
C PHE A 61 -9.53 7.70 4.48
N GLY A 62 -8.89 8.68 3.86
CA GLY A 62 -8.68 10.01 4.40
C GLY A 62 -7.43 10.09 5.27
N ARG A 63 -7.15 11.27 5.83
CA ARG A 63 -5.93 11.54 6.62
C ARG A 63 -4.64 11.30 5.83
N GLY A 64 -4.70 11.49 4.52
CA GLY A 64 -3.55 11.38 3.63
C GLY A 64 -3.11 9.96 3.28
N VAL A 65 -3.96 8.95 3.45
CA VAL A 65 -3.61 7.54 3.18
C VAL A 65 -4.64 6.81 2.32
N ALA A 66 -4.17 5.88 1.48
CA ALA A 66 -5.01 4.96 0.70
C ALA A 66 -4.49 3.52 0.80
N VAL A 67 -5.40 2.56 0.70
CA VAL A 67 -5.07 1.12 0.76
C VAL A 67 -5.73 0.37 -0.41
N PRO A 68 -5.32 0.61 -1.66
CA PRO A 68 -5.80 -0.18 -2.79
C PRO A 68 -5.46 -1.66 -2.56
N HIS A 69 -6.43 -2.55 -2.76
CA HIS A 69 -6.26 -3.96 -2.43
C HIS A 69 -7.09 -4.87 -3.32
N VAL A 70 -6.53 -6.00 -3.75
CA VAL A 70 -7.26 -7.03 -4.49
C VAL A 70 -6.81 -8.44 -4.12
N LYS A 71 -7.73 -9.39 -4.29
CA LYS A 71 -7.43 -10.82 -4.30
C LYS A 71 -7.21 -11.25 -5.75
N HIS A 72 -6.24 -12.12 -6.03
CA HIS A 72 -5.97 -12.60 -7.39
C HIS A 72 -5.56 -14.09 -7.42
N PRO A 73 -6.04 -14.91 -8.38
CA PRO A 73 -5.76 -16.35 -8.41
C PRO A 73 -4.29 -16.68 -8.73
N SER A 74 -3.59 -15.80 -9.44
CA SER A 74 -2.15 -15.94 -9.75
C SER A 74 -1.22 -15.45 -8.64
N VAL A 75 -1.77 -14.97 -7.52
CA VAL A 75 -1.00 -14.52 -6.36
C VAL A 75 -1.04 -15.65 -5.33
N ASP A 76 0.12 -16.22 -5.00
CA ASP A 76 0.23 -17.42 -4.13
C ASP A 76 0.46 -17.10 -2.65
N ARG A 77 0.75 -15.84 -2.35
CA ARG A 77 0.99 -15.33 -1.00
C ARG A 77 0.68 -13.85 -0.91
N LEU A 78 0.54 -13.38 0.32
CA LEU A 78 0.21 -11.99 0.61
C LEU A 78 1.45 -11.10 0.45
N VAL A 79 1.33 -10.03 -0.33
CA VAL A 79 2.41 -9.07 -0.60
C VAL A 79 1.87 -7.66 -0.66
N ALA A 80 2.63 -6.69 -0.16
CA ALA A 80 2.27 -5.29 -0.21
C ALA A 80 3.43 -4.40 -0.67
N ALA A 81 3.07 -3.29 -1.31
CA ALA A 81 3.98 -2.21 -1.68
C ALA A 81 3.57 -0.91 -1.00
N VAL A 82 4.56 -0.07 -0.69
CA VAL A 82 4.35 1.25 -0.09
C VAL A 82 4.84 2.32 -1.04
N GLY A 83 3.95 3.24 -1.39
CA GLY A 83 4.28 4.43 -2.18
C GLY A 83 4.13 5.69 -1.35
N LEU A 84 5.12 6.57 -1.40
CA LEU A 84 5.09 7.89 -0.79
C LEU A 84 5.11 8.96 -1.90
N SER A 85 4.13 9.85 -1.88
CA SER A 85 4.05 11.01 -2.76
C SER A 85 4.39 12.27 -1.97
N ARG A 86 5.24 13.13 -2.54
CA ARG A 86 5.60 14.42 -1.94
C ARG A 86 4.51 15.47 -2.11
N ASP A 87 3.93 15.49 -3.30
CA ASP A 87 2.95 16.50 -3.73
C ASP A 87 1.49 16.06 -3.54
N GLY A 88 1.29 14.81 -3.11
CA GLY A 88 -0.02 14.20 -2.95
C GLY A 88 -0.63 13.73 -4.27
N VAL A 89 -1.46 12.69 -4.14
CA VAL A 89 -2.17 12.02 -5.22
C VAL A 89 -3.67 12.28 -5.04
N ASP A 90 -4.37 12.61 -6.11
CA ASP A 90 -5.85 12.60 -6.08
C ASP A 90 -6.33 11.15 -6.14
N PHE A 91 -6.71 10.63 -4.98
CA PHE A 91 -7.23 9.27 -4.82
C PHE A 91 -8.74 9.25 -4.55
N ASN A 92 -9.43 10.38 -4.73
CA ASN A 92 -10.83 10.56 -4.36
C ASN A 92 -11.13 10.10 -2.92
N ALA A 93 -10.26 10.49 -1.97
CA ALA A 93 -10.36 10.06 -0.58
C ALA A 93 -11.65 10.57 0.09
N LEU A 94 -12.10 9.88 1.13
CA LEU A 94 -13.35 10.17 1.84
C LEU A 94 -13.45 11.61 2.39
N ASP A 95 -12.33 12.18 2.83
CA ASP A 95 -12.22 13.54 3.33
C ASP A 95 -11.90 14.58 2.25
N LYS A 96 -11.84 14.15 0.99
CA LYS A 96 -11.49 14.94 -0.19
C LYS A 96 -10.12 15.59 -0.12
N GLN A 97 -9.22 15.06 0.71
CA GLN A 97 -7.83 15.52 0.81
C GLN A 97 -6.91 14.65 -0.04
N PRO A 98 -5.76 15.20 -0.51
CA PRO A 98 -4.75 14.43 -1.20
C PRO A 98 -4.20 13.28 -0.34
N VAL A 99 -3.84 12.18 -0.99
CA VAL A 99 -3.18 11.03 -0.37
C VAL A 99 -1.67 11.11 -0.58
N TYR A 100 -0.91 10.85 0.48
CA TYR A 100 0.56 10.92 0.48
C TYR A 100 1.22 9.57 0.72
N SER A 101 0.53 8.63 1.39
CA SER A 101 1.05 7.27 1.60
C SER A 101 0.03 6.25 1.11
N ILE A 102 0.46 5.39 0.20
CA ILE A 102 -0.38 4.37 -0.43
C ILE A 102 0.18 3.00 -0.09
N PHE A 103 -0.68 2.10 0.40
CA PHE A 103 -0.38 0.69 0.62
C PHE A 103 -1.13 -0.14 -0.40
N LEU A 104 -0.46 -0.64 -1.44
CA LEU A 104 -1.05 -1.58 -2.38
C LEU A 104 -0.92 -3.00 -1.83
N LEU A 105 -2.03 -3.71 -1.64
CA LEU A 105 -2.05 -5.08 -1.12
C LEU A 105 -2.59 -6.08 -2.15
N LEU A 106 -1.81 -7.12 -2.44
CA LEU A 106 -2.27 -8.30 -3.18
C LEU A 106 -2.32 -9.52 -2.26
N SER A 107 -3.33 -10.37 -2.45
CA SER A 107 -3.41 -11.64 -1.73
C SER A 107 -4.03 -12.75 -2.58
N PRO A 108 -3.86 -14.02 -2.17
CA PRO A 108 -4.55 -15.15 -2.80
C PRO A 108 -6.07 -15.06 -2.66
N GLU A 109 -6.80 -15.60 -3.63
CA GLU A 109 -8.27 -15.69 -3.58
C GLU A 109 -8.77 -16.77 -2.61
N ASP A 110 -8.00 -17.84 -2.44
CA ASP A 110 -8.31 -19.01 -1.60
C ASP A 110 -7.98 -18.80 -0.11
N ARG A 111 -7.41 -17.64 0.27
CA ARG A 111 -7.06 -17.29 1.67
C ARG A 111 -7.68 -15.96 2.11
N PRO A 112 -9.02 -15.84 2.14
CA PRO A 112 -9.69 -14.59 2.49
C PRO A 112 -9.42 -14.13 3.93
N GLU A 113 -9.16 -15.05 4.87
CA GLU A 113 -8.84 -14.71 6.26
C GLU A 113 -7.48 -14.00 6.38
N GLU A 114 -6.47 -14.44 5.62
CA GLU A 114 -5.15 -13.78 5.57
C GLU A 114 -5.27 -12.34 5.04
N HIS A 115 -6.09 -12.15 4.01
CA HIS A 115 -6.39 -10.82 3.47
C HIS A 115 -7.00 -9.89 4.53
N LEU A 116 -7.99 -10.38 5.28
CA LEU A 116 -8.64 -9.59 6.34
C LEU A 116 -7.66 -9.24 7.47
N GLN A 117 -6.81 -10.19 7.88
CA GLN A 117 -5.78 -9.95 8.91
C GLN A 117 -4.75 -8.91 8.46
N ALA A 118 -4.33 -8.92 7.20
CA ALA A 118 -3.44 -7.92 6.65
C ALA A 118 -4.09 -6.53 6.61
N MET A 119 -5.34 -6.43 6.14
CA MET A 119 -6.09 -5.18 6.14
C MET A 119 -6.26 -4.62 7.56
N GLU A 120 -6.59 -5.46 8.54
CA GLU A 120 -6.68 -5.06 9.95
C GLU A 120 -5.35 -4.50 10.46
N THR A 121 -4.24 -5.20 10.16
CA THR A 121 -2.88 -4.79 10.56
C THR A 121 -2.48 -3.44 9.95
N ILE A 122 -2.75 -3.24 8.66
CA ILE A 122 -2.50 -1.98 7.97
C ILE A 122 -3.35 -0.87 8.59
N PHE A 123 -4.66 -1.04 8.69
CA PHE A 123 -5.55 0.00 9.22
C PHE A 123 -5.29 0.34 10.69
N LYS A 124 -4.94 -0.64 11.52
CA LYS A 124 -4.56 -0.40 12.92
C LYS A 124 -3.41 0.60 13.02
N ASN A 125 -2.40 0.48 12.16
CA ASN A 125 -1.25 1.39 12.15
C ASN A 125 -1.59 2.73 11.47
N LEU A 126 -2.34 2.71 10.37
CA LEU A 126 -2.79 3.92 9.69
C LEU A 126 -3.73 4.79 10.55
N ARG A 127 -4.34 4.26 11.61
CA ARG A 127 -5.13 5.07 12.57
C ARG A 127 -4.27 5.98 13.44
N LYS A 128 -3.03 5.60 13.73
CA LYS A 128 -2.08 6.36 14.56
C LYS A 128 -1.57 7.59 13.79
N ASP A 129 -1.70 8.78 14.36
CA ASP A 129 -1.29 10.02 13.69
C ASP A 129 0.22 10.09 13.51
N THR A 130 0.94 9.74 14.58
CA THR A 130 2.40 9.68 14.61
C THR A 130 2.96 8.81 13.48
N PHE A 131 2.38 7.63 13.27
CA PHE A 131 2.80 6.72 12.20
C PHE A 131 2.61 7.33 10.81
N ARG A 132 1.41 7.87 10.51
CA ARG A 132 1.15 8.52 9.21
C ARG A 132 2.10 9.68 8.94
N ARG A 133 2.35 10.52 9.96
CA ARG A 133 3.21 11.69 9.85
C ARG A 133 4.66 11.34 9.59
N PHE A 134 5.21 10.35 10.28
CA PHE A 134 6.58 9.91 10.05
C PHE A 134 6.72 9.16 8.74
N LEU A 135 5.76 8.29 8.40
CA LEU A 135 5.80 7.55 7.14
C LEU A 135 5.82 8.50 5.94
N ARG A 136 5.01 9.58 5.96
CA ARG A 136 5.02 10.61 4.91
C ARG A 136 6.37 11.33 4.78
N GLN A 137 7.12 11.46 5.87
CA GLN A 137 8.41 12.17 5.88
C GLN A 137 9.59 11.29 5.46
N ALA A 138 9.44 9.96 5.53
CA ALA A 138 10.48 9.04 5.11
C ALA A 138 10.94 9.36 3.68
N SER A 139 12.27 9.40 3.51
CA SER A 139 12.91 9.78 2.26
C SER A 139 13.68 8.65 1.61
N THR A 140 13.94 7.58 2.35
CA THR A 140 14.53 6.35 1.80
C THR A 140 13.69 5.12 2.13
N PRO A 141 13.77 4.06 1.30
CA PRO A 141 13.13 2.77 1.61
C PRO A 141 13.51 2.23 3.00
N GLU A 142 14.74 2.45 3.44
CA GLU A 142 15.23 2.00 4.75
C GLU A 142 14.56 2.73 5.91
N GLU A 143 14.37 4.05 5.80
CA GLU A 143 13.64 4.84 6.79
C GLU A 143 12.18 4.38 6.89
N ALA A 144 11.52 4.21 5.74
CA ALA A 144 10.15 3.71 5.70
C ALA A 144 10.04 2.31 6.31
N MET A 145 10.94 1.39 5.95
CA MET A 145 10.99 0.04 6.52
C MET A 145 11.25 0.04 8.04
N THR A 146 12.09 0.96 8.53
CA THR A 146 12.32 1.13 9.97
C THR A 146 11.03 1.52 10.68
N LEU A 147 10.27 2.46 10.13
CA LEU A 147 8.96 2.86 10.68
C LEU A 147 7.94 1.71 10.68
N LEU A 148 7.95 0.85 9.65
CA LEU A 148 7.08 -0.35 9.63
C LEU A 148 7.42 -1.31 10.78
N ARG A 149 8.72 -1.50 11.07
CA ARG A 149 9.18 -2.35 12.18
C ARG A 149 8.86 -1.73 13.54
N GLU A 150 9.10 -0.43 13.72
CA GLU A 150 8.73 0.28 14.96
C GLU A 150 7.22 0.23 15.24
N ALA A 151 6.40 0.24 14.18
CA ALA A 151 4.96 0.09 14.31
C ALA A 151 4.54 -1.29 14.85
N ASP A 152 5.26 -2.35 14.47
CA ASP A 152 5.05 -3.72 14.96
C ASP A 152 5.38 -3.87 16.45
N ASP A 153 6.47 -3.24 16.88
CA ASP A 153 6.94 -3.26 18.28
C ASP A 153 6.15 -2.30 19.19
N GLN A 154 5.11 -1.65 18.64
CA GLN A 154 4.26 -0.67 19.33
C GLN A 154 5.02 0.54 19.91
N LEU A 155 6.22 0.83 19.37
CA LEU A 155 7.05 1.95 19.81
C LEU A 155 6.47 3.30 19.36
N LEU A 156 5.63 3.28 18.33
CA LEU A 156 4.87 4.44 17.87
C LEU A 156 3.52 4.49 18.60
N THR A 157 3.48 5.27 19.70
CA THR A 157 2.25 5.61 20.44
C THR A 157 1.68 6.94 19.95
N GLY A 158 0.35 7.01 19.76
CA GLY A 158 -0.37 8.17 19.24
C GLY A 158 -1.31 7.80 18.10
#